data_AF-M0L0T4-F1
#
_entry.id   AF-M0L0T4-F1
#
_cell.length_a   1.000
_cell.length_b   1.000
_cell.length_c   1.000
_cell.angle_alpha   90.00
_cell.angle_beta   90.00
_cell.angle_gamma   90.00
#
_symmetry.space_group_name_H-M   'P 1'
#
loop_
_entity.id
_entity.type
_entity.pdbx_description
1 polymer ?
#
loop_
_entity_poly.entity_id
_entity_poly.type
_entity_poly.pdbx_seq_one_letter_code
_entity_poly.pdbx_strand_id
1 'polypeptide(L)'
;MYTLESLKHGLDNPHKILQEVNRLYHRRLRTWTYNRDGIDIFARDWDHLLILDACRYDMFAEQSSLPGELEPVQSRASATKEFLKANFDGRELLDTVYVTGSPMLHRHRSKIKTQLHDVINVWNEDGWDEQYRTVLPKTMTEAAIEAKERYPNKRLLVHYLQPHYPFLGPTGQEHFDLGRLDFEWYKLLSGELNVSDAVVKRAFKENLDVVLPEVERLFDEFSGKTVVSADHGQVIGKRGLPIPIREYGHPQGIYSEELVTVPWLTYESGDRPEIIAENSGESATTDHDEEAARQRLEHLGYVN
;
A
#
# COMPACT_ATOMS: atom_id res chain seq x y z
N MET A 1 4.40 -18.95 18.30
CA MET A 1 4.81 -20.37 18.26
C MET A 1 4.11 -21.02 17.09
N TYR A 2 4.78 -21.92 16.36
CA TYR A 2 4.12 -22.66 15.27
C TYR A 2 3.22 -23.75 15.88
N THR A 3 2.01 -23.91 15.33
CA THR A 3 1.06 -24.94 15.70
C THR A 3 1.30 -26.23 14.89
N LEU A 4 0.80 -27.37 15.36
CA LEU A 4 0.84 -28.63 14.61
C LEU A 4 0.17 -28.50 13.22
N GLU A 5 -0.86 -27.65 13.12
CA GLU A 5 -1.54 -27.33 11.87
C GLU A 5 -0.66 -26.54 10.90
N SER A 6 0.13 -25.58 11.40
CA SER A 6 1.12 -24.86 10.57
C SER A 6 2.28 -25.74 10.10
N LEU A 7 2.63 -26.79 10.86
CA LEU A 7 3.60 -27.81 10.46
C LEU A 7 3.05 -28.71 9.34
N LYS A 8 1.79 -29.16 9.46
CA LYS A 8 1.11 -29.94 8.41
C LYS A 8 0.95 -29.15 7.11
N HIS A 9 0.49 -27.90 7.21
CA HIS A 9 0.38 -27.00 6.05
C HIS A 9 1.75 -26.73 5.39
N GLY A 10 2.83 -26.66 6.17
CA GLY A 10 4.19 -26.52 5.64
C GLY A 10 4.64 -27.74 4.83
N LEU A 11 4.28 -28.95 5.26
CA LEU A 11 4.61 -30.19 4.53
C LEU A 11 3.86 -30.28 3.19
N ASP A 12 2.62 -29.81 3.14
CA ASP A 12 1.82 -29.76 1.90
C ASP A 12 2.27 -28.63 0.95
N ASN A 13 3.02 -27.64 1.45
CA ASN A 13 3.51 -26.50 0.68
C ASN A 13 4.98 -26.17 1.04
N PRO A 14 5.96 -26.93 0.53
CA PRO A 14 7.37 -26.77 0.90
C PRO A 14 7.93 -25.38 0.60
N HIS A 15 7.35 -24.66 -0.36
CA HIS A 15 7.69 -23.27 -0.64
C HIS A 15 7.48 -22.36 0.59
N LYS A 16 6.36 -22.52 1.32
CA LYS A 16 6.06 -21.72 2.52
C LYS A 16 7.09 -21.95 3.63
N ILE A 17 7.65 -23.15 3.74
CA ILE A 17 8.75 -23.44 4.69
C ILE A 17 9.99 -22.64 4.32
N LEU A 18 10.40 -22.70 3.05
CA LEU A 18 11.59 -21.99 2.57
C LEU A 18 11.41 -20.46 2.65
N GLN A 19 10.21 -19.96 2.37
CA GLN A 19 9.88 -18.55 2.55
C GLN A 19 9.94 -18.13 4.02
N GLU A 20 9.51 -19.00 4.95
CA GLU A 20 9.65 -18.71 6.38
C GLU A 20 11.12 -18.66 6.82
N VAL A 21 12.01 -19.47 6.23
CA VAL A 21 13.47 -19.35 6.45
C VAL A 21 13.98 -17.98 6.00
N ASN A 22 13.57 -17.52 4.81
CA ASN A 22 13.88 -16.18 4.32
C ASN A 22 13.31 -15.09 5.26
N ARG A 23 12.08 -15.25 5.74
CA ARG A 23 11.46 -14.33 6.70
C ARG A 23 12.22 -14.25 8.01
N LEU A 24 12.65 -15.40 8.55
CA LEU A 24 13.46 -15.44 9.76
C LEU A 24 14.81 -14.75 9.56
N TYR A 25 15.45 -14.89 8.39
CA TYR A 25 16.66 -14.15 8.06
C TYR A 25 16.43 -12.64 8.05
N HIS A 26 15.44 -12.15 7.28
CA HIS A 26 15.13 -10.73 7.16
C HIS A 26 14.69 -10.10 8.48
N ARG A 27 13.91 -10.82 9.29
CA ARG A 27 13.46 -10.36 10.62
C ARG A 27 14.47 -10.60 11.74
N ARG A 28 15.71 -10.98 11.43
CA ARG A 28 16.77 -11.29 12.41
C ARG A 28 16.26 -12.22 13.51
N LEU A 29 15.79 -13.41 13.11
CA LEU A 29 15.14 -14.41 13.98
C LEU A 29 13.95 -13.85 14.78
N ARG A 30 13.13 -12.99 14.14
CA ARG A 30 11.94 -12.31 14.70
C ARG A 30 12.23 -11.24 15.74
N THR A 31 13.49 -10.84 15.93
CA THR A 31 13.82 -9.69 16.79
C THR A 31 13.37 -8.37 16.16
N TRP A 32 13.23 -8.34 14.83
CA TRP A 32 12.71 -7.19 14.10
C TRP A 32 11.24 -7.40 13.75
N THR A 33 10.40 -6.46 14.16
CA THR A 33 8.95 -6.47 13.90
C THR A 33 8.60 -5.87 12.54
N TYR A 34 9.48 -5.02 12.02
CA TYR A 34 9.44 -4.31 10.74
C TYR A 34 10.88 -4.09 10.20
N ASN A 35 11.03 -3.60 8.97
CA ASN A 35 12.34 -3.29 8.38
C ASN A 35 12.97 -2.07 9.08
N ARG A 36 14.02 -2.29 9.88
CA ARG A 36 14.67 -1.21 10.65
C ARG A 36 15.53 -0.27 9.81
N ASP A 37 15.86 -0.66 8.59
CA ASP A 37 16.58 0.19 7.64
C ASP A 37 15.62 1.19 6.96
N GLY A 38 14.31 1.02 7.14
CA GLY A 38 13.28 1.87 6.56
C GLY A 38 13.07 3.20 7.29
N ILE A 39 12.74 4.24 6.52
CA ILE A 39 12.51 5.59 7.03
C ILE A 39 11.23 5.69 7.86
N ASP A 40 11.22 6.60 8.83
CA ASP A 40 10.01 7.02 9.52
C ASP A 40 9.29 8.09 8.70
N ILE A 41 8.16 7.76 8.08
CA ILE A 41 7.47 8.73 7.23
C ILE A 41 7.02 9.96 8.02
N PHE A 42 6.62 9.81 9.28
CA PHE A 42 6.12 10.94 10.08
C PHE A 42 7.24 11.84 10.62
N ALA A 43 8.47 11.32 10.71
CA ALA A 43 9.64 12.13 11.04
C ALA A 43 10.21 12.90 9.83
N ARG A 44 9.74 12.59 8.62
CA ARG A 44 10.07 13.38 7.43
C ARG A 44 9.15 14.60 7.33
N ASP A 45 9.72 15.63 6.72
CA ASP A 45 9.04 16.89 6.47
C ASP A 45 8.22 16.82 5.17
N TRP A 46 6.89 16.91 5.30
CA TRP A 46 5.92 16.94 4.20
C TRP A 46 4.59 17.48 4.74
N ASP A 47 3.85 18.19 3.89
CA ASP A 47 2.48 18.65 4.16
C ASP A 47 1.47 17.65 3.59
N HIS A 48 1.77 17.08 2.41
CA HIS A 48 0.96 16.07 1.76
C HIS A 48 1.82 14.85 1.41
N LEU A 49 1.41 13.65 1.83
CA LEU A 49 2.09 12.40 1.50
C LEU A 49 1.14 11.49 0.72
N LEU A 50 1.46 11.28 -0.55
CA LEU A 50 0.70 10.48 -1.49
C LEU A 50 1.37 9.10 -1.60
N ILE A 51 0.74 8.09 -1.05
CA ILE A 51 1.21 6.69 -1.04
C ILE A 51 0.53 5.92 -2.17
N LEU A 52 1.35 5.26 -2.99
CA LEU A 52 0.95 4.31 -4.02
C LEU A 52 1.17 2.87 -3.54
N ASP A 53 0.11 2.07 -3.39
CA ASP A 53 0.18 0.69 -2.88
C ASP A 53 1.05 -0.20 -3.77
N ALA A 54 2.02 -0.89 -3.16
CA ALA A 54 2.94 -1.83 -3.80
C ALA A 54 3.79 -1.23 -4.94
N CYS A 55 4.02 0.09 -4.94
CA CYS A 55 4.80 0.78 -5.95
C CYS A 55 6.30 0.63 -5.75
N ARG A 56 6.95 -0.08 -6.68
CA ARG A 56 8.41 -0.21 -6.72
C ARG A 56 9.07 1.07 -7.24
N TYR A 57 10.24 1.40 -6.68
CA TYR A 57 11.06 2.51 -7.17
C TYR A 57 11.36 2.45 -8.67
N ASP A 58 11.80 1.30 -9.18
CA ASP A 58 12.23 1.15 -10.57
C ASP A 58 11.09 1.35 -11.58
N MET A 59 9.89 0.85 -11.27
CA MET A 59 8.71 1.04 -12.10
C MET A 59 8.23 2.50 -12.06
N PHE A 60 8.21 3.12 -10.87
CA PHE A 60 7.86 4.53 -10.73
C PHE A 60 8.82 5.42 -11.53
N ALA A 61 10.13 5.21 -11.38
CA ALA A 61 11.14 6.00 -12.07
C ALA A 61 11.06 5.86 -13.60
N GLU A 62 10.58 4.72 -14.11
CA GLU A 62 10.40 4.50 -15.54
C GLU A 62 9.11 5.12 -16.10
N GLN A 63 8.00 5.11 -15.34
CA GLN A 63 6.70 5.60 -15.82
C GLN A 63 6.43 7.08 -15.47
N SER A 64 7.00 7.58 -14.38
CA SER A 64 6.67 8.90 -13.87
C SER A 64 7.32 10.02 -14.67
N SER A 65 6.49 10.98 -15.10
CA SER A 65 6.91 12.29 -15.61
C SER A 65 6.58 13.43 -14.63
N LEU A 66 6.18 13.09 -13.40
CA LEU A 66 5.82 14.08 -12.38
C LEU A 66 7.01 15.01 -12.08
N PRO A 67 6.80 16.32 -11.91
CA PRO A 67 7.87 17.23 -11.52
C PRO A 67 8.33 16.97 -10.09
N GLY A 68 9.62 17.21 -9.82
CA GLY A 68 10.20 17.11 -8.48
C GLY A 68 11.55 16.41 -8.42
N GLU A 69 12.03 16.20 -7.20
CA GLU A 69 13.28 15.48 -6.93
C GLU A 69 12.97 14.05 -6.50
N LEU A 70 13.33 13.07 -7.34
CA LEU A 70 13.11 11.65 -7.07
C LEU A 70 14.35 11.01 -6.45
N GLU A 71 14.19 10.39 -5.28
CA GLU A 71 15.21 9.54 -4.67
C GLU A 71 14.64 8.16 -4.28
N PRO A 72 15.47 7.10 -4.26
CA PRO A 72 15.08 5.83 -3.68
C PRO A 72 15.21 5.87 -2.16
N VAL A 73 14.18 5.43 -1.44
CA VAL A 73 14.22 5.26 0.02
C VAL A 73 13.82 3.84 0.42
N GLN A 74 14.18 3.45 1.64
CA GLN A 74 13.75 2.19 2.22
C GLN A 74 12.43 2.37 2.97
N SER A 75 11.42 1.58 2.66
CA SER A 75 10.20 1.43 3.47
C SER A 75 10.48 0.58 4.70
N ARG A 76 9.76 0.87 5.78
CA ARG A 76 9.72 0.03 6.98
C ARG A 76 8.99 -1.29 6.77
N ALA A 77 8.37 -1.50 5.62
CA ALA A 77 7.46 -2.61 5.42
C ALA A 77 7.58 -3.24 4.05
N SER A 78 7.23 -4.52 4.00
CA SER A 78 7.11 -5.29 2.76
C SER A 78 5.66 -5.65 2.43
N ALA A 79 4.69 -5.09 3.17
CA ALA A 79 3.24 -5.27 3.01
C ALA A 79 2.49 -4.16 3.75
N THR A 80 1.31 -3.72 3.26
CA THR A 80 0.54 -2.60 3.84
C THR A 80 0.24 -2.77 5.33
N LYS A 81 -0.11 -3.99 5.77
CA LYS A 81 -0.34 -4.27 7.19
C LYS A 81 0.90 -4.00 8.06
N GLU A 82 2.08 -4.36 7.57
CA GLU A 82 3.34 -4.07 8.26
C GLU A 82 3.66 -2.57 8.20
N PHE A 83 3.35 -1.88 7.10
CA PHE A 83 3.53 -0.44 6.95
C PHE A 83 2.71 0.33 8.00
N LEU A 84 1.42 0.01 8.09
CA LEU A 84 0.53 0.62 9.08
C LEU A 84 1.00 0.31 10.51
N LYS A 85 1.36 -0.94 10.81
CA LYS A 85 1.86 -1.30 12.15
C LYS A 85 3.18 -0.60 12.49
N ALA A 86 4.10 -0.45 11.53
CA ALA A 86 5.42 0.12 11.77
C ALA A 86 5.40 1.66 11.88
N ASN A 87 4.49 2.32 11.17
CA ASN A 87 4.43 3.78 11.11
C ASN A 87 3.36 4.40 12.02
N PHE A 88 2.25 3.73 12.29
CA PHE A 88 1.10 4.34 12.99
C PHE A 88 0.93 3.86 14.43
N ASP A 89 1.34 2.63 14.74
CA ASP A 89 1.07 2.02 16.04
C ASP A 89 1.79 2.74 17.19
N GLY A 90 1.04 2.95 18.27
CA GLY A 90 1.48 3.69 19.46
C GLY A 90 1.63 5.19 19.26
N ARG A 91 1.06 5.78 18.20
CA ARG A 91 1.22 7.21 17.88
C ARG A 91 -0.08 8.00 17.99
N GLU A 92 0.10 9.25 18.42
CA GLU A 92 -0.90 10.33 18.33
C GLU A 92 -0.47 11.25 17.19
N LEU A 93 -1.26 11.27 16.13
CA LEU A 93 -1.08 11.97 14.86
C LEU A 93 -2.24 12.96 14.67
N LEU A 94 -2.46 13.80 15.68
CA LEU A 94 -3.58 14.75 15.79
C LEU A 94 -3.49 15.93 14.81
N ASP A 95 -2.40 16.01 14.07
CA ASP A 95 -2.16 16.96 12.98
C ASP A 95 -2.41 16.35 11.60
N THR A 96 -2.75 15.06 11.52
CA THR A 96 -2.78 14.30 10.27
C THR A 96 -4.16 13.73 9.98
N VAL A 97 -4.65 13.95 8.76
CA VAL A 97 -5.82 13.29 8.19
C VAL A 97 -5.36 12.18 7.26
N TYR A 98 -5.92 10.98 7.44
CA TYR A 98 -5.63 9.82 6.60
C TYR A 98 -6.78 9.54 5.64
N VAL A 99 -6.55 9.75 4.34
CA VAL A 99 -7.50 9.46 3.27
C VAL A 99 -7.08 8.15 2.62
N THR A 100 -7.91 7.11 2.69
CA THR A 100 -7.49 5.78 2.26
C THR A 100 -8.52 5.07 1.40
N GLY A 101 -8.03 4.49 0.30
CA GLY A 101 -8.80 3.55 -0.53
C GLY A 101 -8.78 2.12 0.01
N SER A 102 -8.03 1.84 1.08
CA SER A 102 -7.84 0.49 1.61
C SER A 102 -8.52 0.29 2.97
N PRO A 103 -9.30 -0.80 3.18
CA PRO A 103 -9.85 -1.15 4.49
C PRO A 103 -8.82 -1.65 5.51
N MET A 104 -7.52 -1.60 5.20
CA MET A 104 -6.46 -2.19 6.03
C MET A 104 -6.36 -1.62 7.44
N LEU A 105 -6.47 -0.30 7.61
CA LEU A 105 -6.42 0.27 8.95
C LEU A 105 -7.66 -0.14 9.76
N HIS A 106 -8.85 -0.08 9.14
CA HIS A 106 -10.11 -0.48 9.76
C HIS A 106 -10.06 -1.94 10.24
N ARG A 107 -9.70 -2.89 9.36
CA ARG A 107 -9.58 -4.32 9.71
C ARG A 107 -8.62 -4.58 10.88
N HIS A 108 -7.56 -3.79 11.01
CA HIS A 108 -6.51 -4.00 12.01
C HIS A 108 -6.56 -3.03 13.20
N ARG A 109 -7.64 -2.25 13.38
CA ARG A 109 -7.83 -1.28 14.49
C ARG A 109 -7.70 -1.87 15.89
N SER A 110 -8.00 -3.16 16.05
CA SER A 110 -7.79 -3.88 17.32
C SER A 110 -6.31 -4.06 17.66
N LYS A 111 -5.43 -4.10 16.65
CA LYS A 111 -3.99 -4.39 16.77
C LYS A 111 -3.09 -3.19 16.50
N ILE A 112 -3.59 -2.17 15.80
CA ILE A 112 -2.87 -0.93 15.47
C ILE A 112 -3.53 0.17 16.29
N LYS A 113 -2.86 0.61 17.36
CA LYS A 113 -3.35 1.66 18.25
C LYS A 113 -2.78 2.99 17.79
N THR A 114 -3.56 3.75 17.06
CA THR A 114 -3.17 5.07 16.54
C THR A 114 -4.34 6.03 16.73
N GLN A 115 -4.03 7.29 16.95
CA GLN A 115 -5.02 8.36 17.01
C GLN A 115 -4.68 9.36 15.90
N LEU A 116 -5.50 9.41 14.85
CA LEU A 116 -5.37 10.38 13.77
C LEU A 116 -6.33 11.54 14.03
N HIS A 117 -6.09 12.71 13.40
CA HIS A 117 -7.10 13.76 13.41
C HIS A 117 -8.38 13.30 12.72
N ASP A 118 -8.28 12.62 11.58
CA ASP A 118 -9.44 11.98 10.94
C ASP A 118 -9.00 10.82 10.03
N VAL A 119 -9.94 9.92 9.74
CA VAL A 119 -9.76 8.82 8.79
C VAL A 119 -10.93 8.81 7.79
N ILE A 120 -10.65 9.24 6.56
CA ILE A 120 -11.60 9.21 5.46
C ILE A 120 -11.45 7.86 4.75
N ASN A 121 -12.40 6.97 5.01
CA ASN A 121 -12.48 5.64 4.39
C ASN A 121 -13.22 5.73 3.06
N VAL A 122 -12.52 6.14 1.99
CA VAL A 122 -13.10 6.29 0.64
C VAL A 122 -13.69 4.97 0.15
N TRP A 123 -13.11 3.86 0.58
CA TRP A 123 -13.64 2.53 0.28
C TRP A 123 -15.00 2.25 0.92
N ASN A 124 -15.41 2.92 2.01
CA ASN A 124 -16.60 2.53 2.77
C ASN A 124 -17.91 3.01 2.15
N GLU A 125 -17.91 4.25 1.69
CA GLU A 125 -19.07 4.97 1.14
C GLU A 125 -19.26 4.66 -0.36
N ASP A 126 -19.67 5.66 -1.15
CA ASP A 126 -19.88 5.54 -2.59
C ASP A 126 -18.58 5.48 -3.41
N GLY A 127 -17.41 5.44 -2.75
CA GLY A 127 -16.12 5.47 -3.42
C GLY A 127 -15.65 4.13 -3.98
N TRP A 128 -16.33 3.03 -3.66
CA TRP A 128 -15.99 1.70 -4.18
C TRP A 128 -16.56 1.48 -5.58
N ASP A 129 -15.70 1.15 -6.55
CA ASP A 129 -16.14 0.80 -7.89
C ASP A 129 -16.39 -0.71 -8.00
N GLU A 130 -17.65 -1.08 -8.26
CA GLU A 130 -18.05 -2.49 -8.34
C GLU A 130 -17.55 -3.20 -9.61
N GLN A 131 -17.30 -2.46 -10.69
CA GLN A 131 -16.81 -3.01 -11.95
C GLN A 131 -15.35 -3.44 -11.82
N TYR A 132 -14.51 -2.56 -11.27
CA TYR A 132 -13.09 -2.79 -11.10
C TYR A 132 -12.72 -3.36 -9.74
N ARG A 133 -13.68 -3.42 -8.80
CA ARG A 133 -13.52 -3.93 -7.43
C ARG A 133 -12.36 -3.26 -6.68
N THR A 134 -12.30 -1.95 -6.80
CA THR A 134 -11.30 -1.10 -6.14
C THR A 134 -11.88 0.29 -5.98
N VAL A 135 -11.26 1.12 -5.16
CA VAL A 135 -11.41 2.57 -5.30
C VAL A 135 -10.59 3.01 -6.51
N LEU A 136 -11.18 3.79 -7.42
CA LEU A 136 -10.49 4.31 -8.61
C LEU A 136 -9.57 5.48 -8.25
N PRO A 137 -8.46 5.70 -8.98
CA PRO A 137 -7.57 6.85 -8.80
C PRO A 137 -8.30 8.19 -8.76
N LYS A 138 -9.22 8.42 -9.71
CA LYS A 138 -10.00 9.66 -9.78
C LYS A 138 -10.82 9.89 -8.51
N THR A 139 -11.51 8.85 -8.02
CA THR A 139 -12.32 8.90 -6.80
C THR A 139 -11.46 9.20 -5.56
N MET A 140 -10.27 8.58 -5.47
CA MET A 140 -9.30 8.90 -4.42
C MET A 140 -8.83 10.35 -4.48
N THR A 141 -8.53 10.86 -5.68
CA THR A 141 -8.09 12.25 -5.89
C THR A 141 -9.18 13.25 -5.52
N GLU A 142 -10.43 13.01 -5.91
CA GLU A 142 -11.58 13.85 -5.52
C GLU A 142 -11.75 13.90 -4.00
N ALA A 143 -11.71 12.74 -3.33
CA ALA A 143 -11.77 12.67 -1.87
C ALA A 143 -10.58 13.38 -1.18
N ALA A 144 -9.39 13.34 -1.77
CA ALA A 144 -8.22 14.03 -1.25
C ALA A 144 -8.34 15.56 -1.36
N ILE A 145 -8.90 16.07 -2.48
CA ILE A 145 -9.18 17.50 -2.67
C ILE A 145 -10.20 17.98 -1.62
N GLU A 146 -11.32 17.27 -1.46
CA GLU A 146 -12.33 17.60 -0.46
C GLU A 146 -11.76 17.55 0.97
N ALA A 147 -10.90 16.58 1.27
CA ALA A 147 -10.23 16.48 2.56
C ALA A 147 -9.31 17.70 2.80
N LYS A 148 -8.59 18.15 1.77
CA LYS A 148 -7.72 19.33 1.88
C LYS A 148 -8.51 20.61 2.11
N GLU A 149 -9.65 20.78 1.44
CA GLU A 149 -10.56 21.91 1.65
C GLU A 149 -11.15 21.92 3.06
N ARG A 150 -11.53 20.73 3.57
CA ARG A 150 -12.09 20.57 4.92
C ARG A 150 -11.04 20.76 6.03
N TYR A 151 -9.81 20.33 5.79
CA TYR A 151 -8.72 20.31 6.78
C TYR A 151 -7.48 21.07 6.28
N PRO A 152 -7.57 22.39 6.04
CA PRO A 152 -6.50 23.15 5.39
C PRO A 152 -5.22 23.26 6.24
N ASN A 153 -5.32 23.11 7.55
CA ASN A 153 -4.26 23.21 8.57
C ASN A 153 -3.77 21.84 9.07
N LYS A 154 -4.06 20.76 8.34
CA LYS A 154 -3.61 19.39 8.66
C LYS A 154 -2.66 18.88 7.59
N ARG A 155 -1.80 17.95 8.00
CA ARG A 155 -1.07 17.09 7.08
C ARG A 155 -2.05 16.13 6.43
N LEU A 156 -1.91 15.88 5.14
CA LEU A 156 -2.76 14.94 4.42
C LEU A 156 -1.95 13.71 4.00
N LEU A 157 -2.33 12.53 4.47
CA LEU A 157 -1.77 11.26 4.01
C LEU A 157 -2.83 10.58 3.13
N VAL A 158 -2.58 10.53 1.82
CA VAL A 158 -3.49 9.95 0.81
C VAL A 158 -2.93 8.62 0.36
N HIS A 159 -3.70 7.54 0.45
CA HIS A 159 -3.22 6.19 0.15
C HIS A 159 -4.08 5.53 -0.93
N TYR A 160 -3.54 5.56 -2.15
CA TYR A 160 -4.10 4.93 -3.34
C TYR A 160 -3.88 3.43 -3.31
N LEU A 161 -4.80 2.67 -3.90
CA LEU A 161 -4.64 1.23 -4.11
C LEU A 161 -3.81 0.91 -5.36
N GLN A 162 -3.56 1.88 -6.23
CA GLN A 162 -2.74 1.68 -7.43
C GLN A 162 -1.27 2.01 -7.12
N PRO A 163 -0.30 1.29 -7.73
CA PRO A 163 -0.47 0.37 -8.85
C PRO A 163 -0.77 -1.10 -8.48
N HIS A 164 -1.01 -1.42 -7.21
CA HIS A 164 -1.44 -2.76 -6.82
C HIS A 164 -2.67 -3.25 -7.62
N TYR A 165 -2.85 -4.57 -7.64
CA TYR A 165 -4.05 -5.21 -8.20
C TYR A 165 -5.30 -4.76 -7.43
N PRO A 166 -6.48 -4.59 -8.06
CA PRO A 166 -6.86 -4.84 -9.46
C PRO A 166 -6.14 -4.02 -10.55
N PHE A 167 -5.86 -4.65 -11.70
CA PHE A 167 -5.27 -3.97 -12.85
C PHE A 167 -6.34 -3.35 -13.75
N LEU A 168 -6.32 -2.03 -13.86
CA LEU A 168 -7.24 -1.19 -14.62
C LEU A 168 -6.87 -1.10 -16.11
N GLY A 169 -5.59 -1.30 -16.44
CA GLY A 169 -5.07 -1.19 -17.81
C GLY A 169 -5.50 -2.33 -18.74
N PRO A 170 -5.32 -2.16 -20.08
CA PRO A 170 -5.69 -3.16 -21.08
C PRO A 170 -5.11 -4.56 -20.83
N THR A 171 -3.83 -4.65 -20.45
CA THR A 171 -3.16 -5.92 -20.12
C THR A 171 -3.80 -6.56 -18.89
N GLY A 172 -4.18 -5.73 -17.91
CA GLY A 172 -4.96 -6.13 -16.74
C GLY A 172 -6.27 -6.81 -17.13
N GLN A 173 -7.07 -6.11 -17.92
CA GLN A 173 -8.39 -6.56 -18.35
C GLN A 173 -8.35 -7.80 -19.27
N GLU A 174 -7.31 -7.95 -20.09
CA GLU A 174 -7.15 -9.11 -20.98
C GLU A 174 -6.72 -10.38 -20.22
N HIS A 175 -5.81 -10.25 -19.26
CA HIS A 175 -5.12 -11.41 -18.67
C HIS A 175 -5.52 -11.73 -17.22
N PHE A 176 -6.20 -10.82 -16.53
CA PHE A 176 -6.57 -10.97 -15.12
C PHE A 176 -8.09 -10.84 -14.97
N ASP A 177 -8.73 -11.93 -14.58
CA ASP A 177 -10.18 -11.99 -14.37
C ASP A 177 -10.53 -11.31 -13.05
N LEU A 178 -10.97 -10.05 -13.12
CA LEU A 178 -11.45 -9.27 -11.97
C LEU A 178 -12.65 -9.93 -11.26
N GLY A 179 -13.38 -10.81 -11.95
CA GLY A 179 -14.51 -11.57 -11.42
C GLY A 179 -14.10 -12.71 -10.50
N ARG A 180 -12.87 -13.24 -10.63
CA ARG A 180 -12.32 -14.26 -9.72
C ARG A 180 -11.80 -13.57 -8.46
N LEU A 181 -12.54 -13.71 -7.38
CA LEU A 181 -12.28 -13.20 -6.03
C LEU A 181 -10.89 -13.58 -5.45
N ASP A 182 -10.17 -14.50 -6.10
CA ASP A 182 -8.93 -15.08 -5.61
C ASP A 182 -7.77 -14.84 -6.59
N PHE A 183 -7.44 -13.59 -6.94
CA PHE A 183 -6.10 -13.32 -7.48
C PHE A 183 -5.10 -13.48 -6.34
N GLU A 184 -4.65 -14.72 -6.15
CA GLU A 184 -3.55 -15.03 -5.26
C GLU A 184 -2.25 -15.02 -6.05
N TRP A 185 -1.28 -14.26 -5.57
CA TRP A 185 0.10 -14.30 -6.08
C TRP A 185 0.68 -15.73 -6.14
N TYR A 186 0.14 -16.64 -5.30
CA TYR A 186 0.48 -18.06 -5.32
C TYR A 186 0.08 -18.78 -6.61
N LYS A 187 -0.97 -18.36 -7.31
CA LYS A 187 -1.40 -18.97 -8.58
C LYS A 187 -0.39 -18.76 -9.71
N LEU A 188 0.34 -17.64 -9.69
CA LEU A 188 1.49 -17.43 -10.60
C LEU A 188 2.65 -18.37 -10.26
N LEU A 189 2.89 -18.60 -8.96
CA LEU A 189 3.96 -19.50 -8.50
C LEU A 189 3.64 -20.97 -8.80
N SER A 190 2.40 -21.40 -8.59
CA SER A 190 1.96 -22.79 -8.85
C SER A 190 1.81 -23.09 -10.35
N GLY A 191 1.75 -22.05 -11.19
CA GLY A 191 1.48 -22.17 -12.62
C GLY A 191 0.00 -22.36 -12.96
N GLU A 192 -0.91 -22.26 -11.98
CA GLU A 192 -2.35 -22.26 -12.19
C GLU A 192 -2.80 -21.06 -13.02
N LEU A 193 -2.17 -19.90 -12.80
CA LEU A 193 -2.30 -18.74 -13.67
C LEU A 193 -1.13 -18.70 -14.65
N ASN A 194 -1.39 -19.04 -15.91
CA ASN A 194 -0.38 -19.07 -16.97
C ASN A 194 -0.13 -17.68 -17.57
N VAL A 195 0.40 -16.77 -16.76
CA VAL A 195 0.75 -15.40 -17.15
C VAL A 195 2.25 -15.18 -16.92
N SER A 196 2.94 -14.60 -17.90
CA SER A 196 4.38 -14.35 -17.78
C SER A 196 4.69 -13.17 -16.86
N ASP A 197 5.88 -13.16 -16.25
CA ASP A 197 6.35 -12.03 -15.43
C ASP A 197 6.32 -10.69 -16.20
N ALA A 198 6.54 -10.72 -17.52
CA ALA A 198 6.50 -9.54 -18.36
C ALA A 198 5.07 -8.97 -18.48
N VAL A 199 4.06 -9.83 -18.54
CA VAL A 199 2.64 -9.42 -18.58
C VAL A 199 2.24 -8.82 -17.23
N VAL A 200 2.62 -9.44 -16.11
CA VAL A 200 2.37 -8.87 -14.77
C VAL A 200 3.02 -7.49 -14.63
N LYS A 201 4.30 -7.35 -15.01
CA LYS A 201 5.01 -6.07 -14.96
C LYS A 201 4.35 -5.01 -15.84
N ARG A 202 3.86 -5.38 -17.02
CA ARG A 202 3.14 -4.46 -17.91
C ARG A 202 1.83 -3.99 -17.27
N ALA A 203 1.06 -4.90 -16.66
CA ALA A 203 -0.18 -4.53 -15.97
C ALA A 203 0.06 -3.55 -14.80
N PHE A 204 1.14 -3.74 -14.02
CA PHE A 204 1.55 -2.76 -13.00
C PHE A 204 1.89 -1.39 -13.58
N LYS A 205 2.64 -1.35 -14.69
CA LYS A 205 3.01 -0.10 -15.37
C LYS A 205 1.79 0.61 -15.93
N GLU A 206 0.87 -0.11 -16.56
CA GLU A 206 -0.39 0.48 -17.03
C GLU A 206 -1.24 1.01 -15.86
N ASN A 207 -1.21 0.38 -14.69
CA ASN A 207 -1.84 0.94 -13.49
C ASN A 207 -1.16 2.23 -13.01
N LEU A 208 0.17 2.32 -13.14
CA LEU A 208 0.89 3.58 -12.91
C LEU A 208 0.43 4.66 -13.91
N ASP A 209 0.29 4.30 -15.19
CA ASP A 209 -0.18 5.23 -16.23
C ASP A 209 -1.60 5.75 -15.96
N VAL A 210 -2.42 4.99 -15.22
CA VAL A 210 -3.77 5.43 -14.81
C VAL A 210 -3.74 6.31 -13.54
N VAL A 211 -2.90 6.01 -12.55
CA VAL A 211 -2.88 6.75 -11.27
C VAL A 211 -2.02 8.02 -11.31
N LEU A 212 -0.92 8.03 -12.07
CA LEU A 212 0.02 9.16 -12.08
C LEU A 212 -0.60 10.47 -12.56
N PRO A 213 -1.48 10.50 -13.60
CA PRO A 213 -2.18 11.74 -13.95
C PRO A 213 -3.10 12.27 -12.83
N GLU A 214 -3.70 11.36 -12.06
CA GLU A 214 -4.57 11.73 -10.93
C GLU A 214 -3.76 12.21 -9.71
N VAL A 215 -2.52 11.74 -9.56
CA VAL A 215 -1.54 12.29 -8.61
C VAL A 215 -1.04 13.66 -9.06
N GLU A 216 -0.77 13.85 -10.36
CA GLU A 216 -0.35 15.13 -10.93
C GLU A 216 -1.39 16.22 -10.68
N ARG A 217 -2.67 15.90 -10.83
CA ARG A 217 -3.76 16.83 -10.48
C ARG A 217 -3.66 17.37 -9.06
N LEU A 218 -3.22 16.56 -8.08
CA LEU A 218 -3.05 17.03 -6.71
C LEU A 218 -1.90 18.04 -6.56
N PHE A 219 -0.93 18.08 -7.48
CA PHE A 219 0.14 19.07 -7.43
C PHE A 219 -0.34 20.48 -7.78
N ASP A 220 -1.40 20.58 -8.59
CA ASP A 220 -2.06 21.83 -8.94
C ASP A 220 -3.02 22.31 -7.84
N GLU A 221 -3.68 21.37 -7.16
CA GLU A 221 -4.68 21.66 -6.11
C GLU A 221 -4.04 21.89 -4.74
N PHE A 222 -2.86 21.30 -4.47
CA PHE A 222 -2.21 21.40 -3.17
C PHE A 222 -1.09 22.44 -3.19
N SER A 223 -1.19 23.37 -2.23
CA SER A 223 -0.08 24.24 -1.83
C SER A 223 0.69 23.60 -0.67
N GLY A 224 2.01 23.72 -0.72
CA GLY A 224 2.98 23.23 0.24
C GLY A 224 3.90 22.16 -0.34
N LYS A 225 4.47 21.35 0.55
CA LYS A 225 5.40 20.27 0.20
C LYS A 225 4.66 18.94 0.05
N THR A 226 4.55 18.48 -1.18
CA THR A 226 3.95 17.20 -1.56
C THR A 226 5.04 16.15 -1.79
N VAL A 227 4.86 14.97 -1.20
CA VAL A 227 5.72 13.81 -1.42
C VAL A 227 4.90 12.68 -2.03
N VAL A 228 5.41 12.06 -3.10
CA VAL A 228 4.88 10.80 -3.63
C VAL A 228 5.80 9.65 -3.23
N SER A 229 5.24 8.64 -2.58
CA SER A 229 5.97 7.47 -2.10
C SER A 229 5.11 6.20 -2.17
N ALA A 230 5.57 5.12 -1.56
CA ALA A 230 4.86 3.85 -1.52
C ALA A 230 4.96 3.24 -0.11
N ASP A 231 3.98 2.41 0.24
CA ASP A 231 3.98 1.68 1.50
C ASP A 231 4.95 0.50 1.47
N HIS A 232 5.04 -0.15 0.31
CA HIS A 232 6.01 -1.19 -0.05
C HIS A 232 6.09 -1.32 -1.58
N GLY A 233 6.94 -2.24 -2.05
CA GLY A 233 7.01 -2.66 -3.45
C GLY A 233 6.37 -4.03 -3.70
N GLN A 234 6.72 -4.65 -4.82
CA GLN A 234 6.14 -5.90 -5.28
C GLN A 234 7.21 -6.82 -5.89
N VAL A 235 7.27 -8.08 -5.43
CA VAL A 235 8.12 -9.08 -6.07
C VAL A 235 7.36 -9.74 -7.22
N ILE A 236 8.03 -9.84 -8.37
CA ILE A 236 7.51 -10.50 -9.58
C ILE A 236 8.59 -11.45 -10.10
N GLY A 237 8.48 -12.73 -9.73
CA GLY A 237 9.27 -13.82 -10.28
C GLY A 237 10.76 -13.80 -9.93
N LYS A 238 11.17 -13.03 -8.94
CA LYS A 238 12.57 -12.93 -8.48
C LYS A 238 12.90 -14.02 -7.47
N ARG A 239 14.18 -14.36 -7.34
CA ARG A 239 14.65 -15.31 -6.33
C ARG A 239 14.97 -14.60 -5.03
N GLY A 240 14.39 -15.06 -3.94
CA GLY A 240 14.60 -14.53 -2.60
C GLY A 240 15.98 -14.86 -2.02
N LEU A 241 16.25 -14.32 -0.83
CA LEU A 241 17.44 -14.60 -0.04
C LEU A 241 17.08 -14.93 1.41
N PRO A 242 17.87 -15.77 2.10
CA PRO A 242 19.08 -16.45 1.64
C PRO A 242 18.79 -17.73 0.82
N ILE A 243 17.56 -18.25 0.85
CA ILE A 243 17.16 -19.40 0.04
C ILE A 243 16.61 -18.89 -1.29
N PRO A 244 17.19 -19.29 -2.44
CA PRO A 244 16.87 -18.76 -3.76
C PRO A 244 15.59 -19.35 -4.36
N ILE A 245 14.49 -19.35 -3.60
CA ILE A 245 13.16 -19.70 -4.09
C ILE A 245 12.58 -18.55 -4.93
N ARG A 246 11.81 -18.88 -5.96
CA ARG A 246 11.06 -17.88 -6.72
C ARG A 246 9.93 -17.32 -5.85
N GLU A 247 9.79 -16.01 -5.81
CA GLU A 247 8.77 -15.32 -5.03
C GLU A 247 7.90 -14.44 -5.93
N TYR A 248 6.68 -14.21 -5.47
CA TYR A 248 5.69 -13.30 -6.02
C TYR A 248 4.93 -12.68 -4.86
N GLY A 249 4.30 -11.53 -5.09
CA GLY A 249 3.55 -10.87 -4.02
C GLY A 249 4.43 -9.94 -3.21
N HIS A 250 3.92 -9.65 -2.03
CA HIS A 250 4.54 -8.80 -1.02
C HIS A 250 4.49 -9.54 0.33
N PRO A 251 5.23 -10.67 0.47
CA PRO A 251 5.21 -11.47 1.68
C PRO A 251 5.70 -10.64 2.87
N GLN A 252 4.85 -10.51 3.90
CA GLN A 252 5.17 -9.74 5.09
C GLN A 252 6.47 -10.23 5.75
N GLY A 253 7.38 -9.32 6.08
CA GLY A 253 8.63 -9.65 6.76
C GLY A 253 9.76 -10.17 5.86
N ILE A 254 9.64 -10.02 4.54
CA ILE A 254 10.72 -10.24 3.59
C ILE A 254 11.19 -8.86 3.11
N TYR A 255 12.45 -8.53 3.32
CA TYR A 255 12.98 -7.18 3.04
C TYR A 255 13.95 -7.22 1.86
N SER A 256 13.49 -7.71 0.71
CA SER A 256 14.23 -7.64 -0.55
C SER A 256 14.08 -6.25 -1.17
N GLU A 257 15.03 -5.83 -2.01
CA GLU A 257 15.00 -4.52 -2.66
C GLU A 257 13.69 -4.28 -3.42
N GLU A 258 13.12 -5.30 -4.06
CA GLU A 258 11.84 -5.18 -4.76
C GLU A 258 10.62 -4.92 -3.85
N LEU A 259 10.74 -5.16 -2.54
CA LEU A 259 9.66 -4.95 -1.56
C LEU A 259 9.85 -3.70 -0.70
N VAL A 260 11.08 -3.30 -0.43
CA VAL A 260 11.35 -2.19 0.50
C VAL A 260 11.97 -0.98 -0.17
N THR A 261 12.48 -1.07 -1.40
CA THR A 261 12.97 0.12 -2.12
C THR A 261 11.82 0.80 -2.86
N VAL A 262 11.40 1.96 -2.36
CA VAL A 262 10.22 2.71 -2.81
C VAL A 262 10.59 4.11 -3.30
N PRO A 263 9.77 4.75 -4.16
CA PRO A 263 9.98 6.14 -4.55
C PRO A 263 9.85 7.09 -3.37
N TRP A 264 10.57 8.20 -3.44
CA TRP A 264 10.35 9.40 -2.64
C TRP A 264 10.56 10.59 -3.57
N LEU A 265 9.48 11.01 -4.24
CA LEU A 265 9.46 12.18 -5.10
C LEU A 265 9.01 13.37 -4.27
N THR A 266 9.85 14.40 -4.15
CA THR A 266 9.49 15.64 -3.46
C THR A 266 9.18 16.75 -4.46
N TYR A 267 8.03 17.38 -4.30
CA TYR A 267 7.58 18.54 -5.07
C TYR A 267 7.05 19.61 -4.10
N GLU A 268 7.40 20.88 -4.32
CA GLU A 268 6.96 21.99 -3.47
C GLU A 268 6.43 23.12 -4.34
N SER A 269 5.22 23.59 -4.03
CA SER A 269 4.51 24.65 -4.74
C SER A 269 3.77 25.56 -3.76
N GLY A 270 3.74 26.86 -4.02
CA GLY A 270 3.00 27.82 -3.19
C GLY A 270 3.49 27.93 -1.74
N ASP A 271 2.63 28.47 -0.88
CA ASP A 271 2.91 28.63 0.55
C ASP A 271 2.62 27.33 1.31
N ARG A 272 3.46 27.02 2.30
CA ARG A 272 3.25 25.87 3.19
C ARG A 272 2.18 26.19 4.25
N PRO A 273 1.23 25.29 4.51
CA PRO A 273 0.21 25.49 5.54
C PRO A 273 0.84 25.47 6.94
N GLU A 274 0.24 26.23 7.87
CA GLU A 274 0.51 26.05 9.29
C GLU A 274 -0.20 24.78 9.77
N ILE A 275 0.60 23.79 10.20
CA ILE A 275 0.11 22.49 10.67
C ILE A 275 -0.22 22.56 12.16
N ILE A 276 -1.47 22.21 12.51
CA ILE A 276 -1.98 22.29 13.89
C ILE A 276 -2.40 20.90 14.36
N ALA A 277 -1.88 20.47 15.52
CA ALA A 277 -2.32 19.25 16.18
C ALA A 277 -3.54 19.52 17.09
N GLU A 278 -4.68 18.88 16.83
CA GLU A 278 -5.86 19.00 17.69
C GLU A 278 -6.74 17.74 17.66
N ASN A 279 -7.45 17.46 18.75
CA ASN A 279 -8.41 16.36 18.81
C ASN A 279 -9.67 16.72 18.02
N SER A 280 -10.06 15.83 17.09
CA SER A 280 -11.42 15.76 16.59
C SER A 280 -12.26 14.82 17.50
N GLY A 281 -13.58 14.96 17.48
CA GLY A 281 -14.46 13.99 18.15
C GLY A 281 -14.44 12.65 17.40
N GLU A 282 -14.32 11.54 18.11
CA GLU A 282 -14.31 10.19 17.50
C GLU A 282 -15.62 9.93 16.73
N SER A 283 -15.52 9.55 15.46
CA SER A 283 -16.63 8.95 14.71
C SER A 283 -16.79 7.48 15.09
N ALA A 284 -18.00 7.09 15.50
CA ALA A 284 -18.32 5.71 15.86
C ALA A 284 -18.33 4.80 14.62
N THR A 285 -17.79 3.60 14.77
CA THR A 285 -17.74 2.56 13.73
C THR A 285 -18.95 1.64 13.83
N THR A 286 -19.55 1.26 12.71
CA THR A 286 -20.76 0.43 12.66
C THR A 286 -20.47 -1.02 12.26
N ASP A 287 -21.38 -1.95 12.58
CA ASP A 287 -21.27 -3.36 12.17
C ASP A 287 -21.30 -3.54 10.64
N HIS A 288 -21.96 -2.63 9.92
CA HIS A 288 -22.00 -2.62 8.47
C HIS A 288 -20.61 -2.35 7.86
N ASP A 289 -19.83 -1.47 8.49
CA ASP A 289 -18.49 -1.09 8.02
C ASP A 289 -17.51 -2.28 8.11
N GLU A 290 -17.66 -3.14 9.12
CA GLU A 290 -16.80 -4.31 9.33
C GLU A 290 -17.04 -5.39 8.25
N GLU A 291 -18.29 -5.66 7.89
CA GLU A 291 -18.60 -6.64 6.85
C GLU A 291 -18.14 -6.13 5.47
N ALA A 292 -18.38 -4.85 5.18
CA ALA A 292 -17.92 -4.24 3.94
C ALA A 292 -16.39 -4.21 3.84
N ALA A 293 -15.68 -3.95 4.94
CA ALA A 293 -14.22 -4.03 5.00
C ALA A 293 -13.70 -5.43 4.67
N ARG A 294 -14.34 -6.47 5.20
CA ARG A 294 -13.94 -7.87 4.95
C ARG A 294 -14.07 -8.22 3.47
N GLN A 295 -15.22 -7.96 2.86
CA GLN A 295 -15.49 -8.28 1.45
C GLN A 295 -14.56 -7.54 0.49
N ARG A 296 -14.35 -6.23 0.73
CA ARG A 296 -13.46 -5.43 -0.12
C ARG A 296 -12.00 -5.89 -0.03
N LEU A 297 -11.55 -6.38 1.12
CA LEU A 297 -10.21 -6.94 1.25
C LEU A 297 -10.02 -8.31 0.59
N GLU A 298 -11.07 -9.11 0.46
CA GLU A 298 -11.07 -10.32 -0.38
C GLU A 298 -10.82 -9.93 -1.83
N HIS A 299 -11.54 -8.93 -2.35
CA HIS A 299 -11.37 -8.46 -3.72
C HIS A 299 -9.95 -7.95 -4.04
N LEU A 300 -9.29 -7.32 -3.06
CA LEU A 300 -7.93 -6.79 -3.19
C LEU A 300 -6.85 -7.86 -3.01
N GLY A 301 -7.19 -9.12 -2.72
CA GLY A 301 -6.23 -10.19 -2.49
C GLY A 301 -5.52 -10.12 -1.13
N TYR A 302 -6.10 -9.41 -0.15
CA TYR A 302 -5.54 -9.22 1.20
C TYR A 302 -6.00 -10.27 2.22
N VAL A 303 -6.55 -11.40 1.76
CA VAL A 303 -7.05 -12.48 2.62
C VAL A 303 -6.14 -13.70 2.48
N ASN A 304 -5.47 -14.01 3.59
CA ASN A 304 -4.75 -15.26 3.85
C ASN A 304 -5.38 -15.91 5.07
#